data_AF-A0A9C9NJL7-F1
#
_entry.id   AF-A0A9C9NJL7-F1
#
_cell.length_a   1.000
_cell.length_b   1.000
_cell.length_c   1.000
_cell.angle_alpha   90.00
_cell.angle_beta   90.00
_cell.angle_gamma   90.00
#
_symmetry.space_group_name_H-M   'P 1'
#
loop_
_entity.id
_entity.type
_entity.pdbx_description
1 polymer ?
#
loop_
_entity_poly.entity_id
_entity_poly.type
_entity_poly.pdbx_seq_one_letter_code
_entity_poly.pdbx_strand_id
1 'polypeptide(L)'
;MLLDSFSGIIRSTNTPLALAALSILVIGSILYANIKGKEQTNLIKYGFGLSAIFGILSITGFFIDSYTNQIFLAEGKVVGEDNNPIESAYIDMFGSGRGVSLQDGSYKIPIYRKLSLPSYNIRVQKPGYVDWVKNDVKGPYPAYLLPVMKSKVFSAGNISIISDMTVGIYLGVPELFINFSVVNDTVDVKTLQGMIIRLNSPSGESVKLYATQIIDPSGARQFSPVTIGPLQELNLQIVFMDWPVMQAAVNAADQSGILGRYGCFPGDDTSVIADNKELEEFFDRNFRWEEGSWQARLNLTSQKNTFLKSLKFNISKSDIEGFFAMRSSYKQCAGLLFANHYVSNGAMRSMSVISIDEPN
;
A
#
# COMPACT_ATOMS: atom_id res chain seq x y z
N MET A 1 -69.03 0.38 3.64
CA MET A 1 -67.85 1.05 4.22
C MET A 1 -67.47 0.39 5.57
N LEU A 2 -67.29 -0.94 5.59
CA LEU A 2 -67.01 -1.72 6.82
C LEU A 2 -66.01 -2.88 6.61
N LEU A 3 -65.52 -3.09 5.38
CA LEU A 3 -64.59 -4.18 5.03
C LEU A 3 -63.10 -3.77 5.12
N ASP A 4 -62.80 -2.47 5.17
CA ASP A 4 -61.42 -1.95 5.22
C ASP A 4 -60.80 -1.94 6.62
N SER A 5 -61.59 -2.04 7.70
CA SER A 5 -61.02 -2.06 9.06
C SER A 5 -60.50 -3.44 9.46
N PHE A 6 -61.10 -4.53 8.96
CA PHE A 6 -60.69 -5.89 9.30
C PHE A 6 -59.39 -6.31 8.60
N SER A 7 -59.20 -5.91 7.34
CA SER A 7 -57.96 -6.17 6.59
C SER A 7 -56.76 -5.39 7.17
N GLY A 8 -57.00 -4.19 7.70
CA GLY A 8 -56.01 -3.38 8.43
C GLY A 8 -55.59 -3.99 9.76
N ILE A 9 -56.53 -4.59 10.50
CA ILE A 9 -56.24 -5.33 11.74
C ILE A 9 -55.45 -6.62 11.43
N ILE A 10 -55.78 -7.32 10.35
CA ILE A 10 -55.03 -8.52 9.90
C ILE A 10 -53.59 -8.17 9.47
N ARG A 11 -53.37 -6.98 8.89
CA ARG A 11 -52.02 -6.50 8.54
C ARG A 11 -51.23 -5.97 9.74
N SER A 12 -51.88 -5.49 10.82
CA SER A 12 -51.19 -5.07 12.06
C SER A 12 -51.00 -6.22 13.07
N THR A 13 -51.65 -7.36 12.86
CA THR A 13 -51.51 -8.61 13.65
C THR A 13 -50.28 -9.44 13.28
N ASN A 14 -49.22 -8.82 12.75
CA ASN A 14 -47.91 -9.46 12.67
C ASN A 14 -47.17 -9.49 14.02
N THR A 15 -47.78 -8.97 15.09
CA THR A 15 -47.23 -9.04 16.44
C THR A 15 -48.08 -9.98 17.31
N PRO A 16 -47.47 -10.94 18.03
CA PRO A 16 -48.17 -11.87 18.91
C PRO A 16 -49.06 -11.17 19.96
N LEU A 17 -48.73 -9.93 20.33
CA LEU A 17 -49.52 -9.08 21.23
C LEU A 17 -50.91 -8.75 20.65
N ALA A 18 -51.01 -8.50 19.34
CA ALA A 18 -52.26 -8.18 18.68
C ALA A 18 -53.18 -9.42 18.56
N LEU A 19 -52.61 -10.61 18.36
CA LEU A 19 -53.34 -11.89 18.42
C LEU A 19 -53.85 -12.18 19.84
N ALA A 20 -53.04 -11.93 20.87
CA ALA A 20 -53.46 -12.03 22.26
C ALA A 20 -54.60 -11.03 22.58
N ALA A 21 -54.48 -9.78 22.15
CA ALA A 21 -55.53 -8.76 22.30
C ALA A 21 -56.83 -9.15 21.58
N LEU A 22 -56.74 -9.71 20.37
CA LEU A 22 -57.89 -10.22 19.62
C LEU A 22 -58.57 -11.38 20.34
N SER A 23 -57.79 -12.31 20.91
CA SER A 23 -58.34 -13.44 21.68
C SER A 23 -59.05 -12.98 22.96
N ILE A 24 -58.53 -11.97 23.66
CA ILE A 24 -59.19 -11.35 24.83
C ILE A 24 -60.47 -10.62 24.41
N LEU A 25 -60.47 -9.93 23.27
CA LEU A 25 -61.64 -9.27 22.70
C LEU A 25 -62.75 -10.27 22.34
N VAL A 26 -62.40 -11.42 21.76
CA VAL A 26 -63.33 -12.51 21.47
C VAL A 26 -63.88 -13.10 22.77
N ILE A 27 -63.02 -13.36 23.77
CA ILE A 27 -63.43 -13.85 25.10
C ILE A 27 -64.38 -12.88 25.79
N GLY A 28 -64.09 -11.57 25.76
CA GLY A 28 -64.92 -10.52 26.35
C GLY A 28 -66.28 -10.38 25.66
N SER A 29 -66.32 -10.51 24.33
CA SER A 29 -67.55 -10.46 23.53
C SER A 29 -68.47 -11.66 23.79
N ILE A 30 -67.90 -12.86 23.96
CA ILE A 30 -68.62 -14.09 24.30
C ILE A 30 -69.16 -14.04 25.74
N LEU A 31 -68.39 -13.51 26.69
CA LEU A 31 -68.84 -13.29 28.07
C LEU A 31 -69.99 -12.26 28.16
N TYR A 32 -69.93 -11.19 27.37
CA TYR A 32 -70.98 -10.18 27.30
C TYR A 32 -72.31 -10.75 26.74
N ALA A 33 -72.25 -11.64 25.74
CA ALA A 33 -73.43 -12.30 25.18
C ALA A 33 -74.13 -13.25 26.18
N ASN A 34 -73.39 -13.89 27.09
CA ASN A 34 -73.93 -14.79 28.12
C ASN A 34 -74.76 -14.08 29.20
N ILE A 35 -74.52 -12.79 29.45
CA ILE A 35 -75.31 -12.02 30.42
C ILE A 35 -76.76 -11.80 29.93
N LYS A 36 -77.04 -12.05 28.63
CA LYS A 36 -78.35 -11.76 28.00
C LYS A 36 -79.18 -12.96 27.50
N GLY A 37 -78.75 -14.22 27.59
CA GLY A 37 -79.61 -15.32 27.13
C GLY A 37 -79.17 -16.75 27.47
N LYS A 38 -80.14 -17.61 27.81
CA LYS A 38 -79.99 -19.04 28.13
C LYS A 38 -79.68 -19.89 26.89
N GLU A 39 -78.86 -20.94 27.10
CA GLU A 39 -78.65 -22.16 26.28
C GLU A 39 -77.88 -22.07 24.93
N GLN A 40 -76.61 -21.62 24.94
CA GLN A 40 -75.64 -21.96 23.88
C GLN A 40 -74.29 -22.46 24.42
N THR A 41 -74.33 -23.29 25.47
CA THR A 41 -73.16 -23.70 26.27
C THR A 41 -72.11 -24.47 25.47
N ASN A 42 -72.48 -25.23 24.43
CA ASN A 42 -71.53 -26.05 23.67
C ASN A 42 -70.72 -25.25 22.65
N LEU A 43 -71.37 -24.38 21.86
CA LEU A 43 -70.70 -23.55 20.85
C LEU A 43 -69.70 -22.57 21.49
N ILE A 44 -70.04 -22.10 22.69
CA ILE A 44 -69.18 -21.25 23.53
C ILE A 44 -67.98 -22.02 24.08
N LYS A 45 -68.17 -23.26 24.57
CA LYS A 45 -67.06 -24.13 25.01
C LYS A 45 -66.07 -24.41 23.87
N TYR A 46 -66.58 -24.70 22.67
CA TYR A 46 -65.74 -24.92 21.50
C TYR A 46 -65.04 -23.64 21.04
N GLY A 47 -65.73 -22.49 21.04
CA GLY A 47 -65.13 -21.19 20.72
C GLY A 47 -64.02 -20.77 21.70
N PHE A 48 -64.25 -20.93 23.00
CA PHE A 48 -63.24 -20.68 24.03
C PHE A 48 -62.04 -21.62 23.89
N GLY A 49 -62.27 -22.92 23.69
CA GLY A 49 -61.21 -23.89 23.45
C GLY A 49 -60.37 -23.54 22.22
N LEU A 50 -61.02 -23.14 21.12
CA LEU A 50 -60.35 -22.72 19.89
C LEU A 50 -59.52 -21.45 20.10
N SER A 51 -60.06 -20.43 20.77
CA SER A 51 -59.33 -19.19 21.09
C SER A 51 -58.16 -19.43 22.05
N ALA A 52 -58.31 -20.32 23.04
CA ALA A 52 -57.23 -20.70 23.92
C ALA A 52 -56.10 -21.43 23.15
N ILE A 53 -56.44 -22.33 22.23
CA ILE A 53 -55.46 -23.01 21.36
C ILE A 53 -54.72 -21.99 20.48
N PHE A 54 -55.41 -21.05 19.84
CA PHE A 54 -54.78 -19.99 19.05
C PHE A 54 -53.89 -19.08 19.91
N GLY A 55 -54.30 -18.77 21.15
CA GLY A 55 -53.48 -18.01 22.10
C GLY A 55 -52.18 -18.76 22.46
N ILE A 56 -52.27 -20.05 22.79
CA ILE A 56 -51.12 -20.90 23.10
C ILE A 56 -50.18 -21.03 21.89
N LEU A 57 -50.71 -21.26 20.69
CA LEU A 57 -49.93 -21.32 19.45
C LEU A 57 -49.22 -19.98 19.17
N SER A 58 -49.88 -18.85 19.40
CA SER A 58 -49.28 -17.52 19.21
C SER A 58 -48.14 -17.26 20.19
N ILE A 59 -48.33 -17.63 21.47
CA ILE A 59 -47.29 -17.52 22.50
C ILE A 59 -46.11 -18.44 22.16
N THR A 60 -46.39 -19.68 21.75
CA THR A 60 -45.35 -20.65 21.35
C THR A 60 -44.58 -20.14 20.13
N GLY A 61 -45.26 -19.60 19.13
CA GLY A 61 -44.64 -18.98 17.96
C GLY A 61 -43.74 -17.81 18.33
N PHE A 62 -44.18 -16.94 19.26
CA PHE A 62 -43.34 -15.85 19.77
C PHE A 62 -42.09 -16.34 20.50
N PHE A 63 -42.22 -17.35 21.36
CA PHE A 63 -41.07 -17.92 22.06
C PHE A 63 -40.07 -18.56 21.09
N ILE A 64 -40.55 -19.28 20.07
CA ILE A 64 -39.70 -19.87 19.04
C ILE A 64 -39.00 -18.77 18.22
N ASP A 65 -39.73 -17.74 17.78
CA ASP A 65 -39.17 -16.64 17.00
C ASP A 65 -38.15 -15.84 17.83
N SER A 66 -38.48 -15.50 19.08
CA SER A 66 -37.56 -14.83 20.02
C SER A 66 -36.30 -15.67 20.29
N TYR A 67 -36.45 -16.98 20.47
CA TYR A 67 -35.34 -17.90 20.70
C TYR A 67 -34.43 -18.02 19.47
N THR A 68 -34.99 -18.10 18.27
CA THR A 68 -34.23 -18.22 17.01
C THR A 68 -33.58 -16.91 16.57
N ASN A 69 -34.16 -15.77 16.95
CA ASN A 69 -33.61 -14.42 16.71
C ASN A 69 -32.66 -13.95 17.81
N GLN A 70 -32.35 -14.79 18.81
CA GLN A 70 -31.36 -14.47 19.83
C GLN A 70 -29.99 -14.21 19.20
N ILE A 71 -29.34 -13.12 19.64
CA ILE A 71 -28.00 -12.70 19.19
C ILE A 71 -27.01 -13.01 20.31
N PHE A 72 -25.89 -13.61 19.93
CA PHE A 72 -24.74 -13.83 20.81
C PHE A 72 -23.56 -13.00 20.33
N LEU A 73 -22.65 -12.64 21.23
CA LEU A 73 -21.47 -11.87 20.88
C LEU A 73 -20.24 -12.78 21.00
N ALA A 74 -19.57 -13.00 19.88
CA ALA A 74 -18.21 -13.54 19.90
C ALA A 74 -17.26 -12.39 20.22
N GLU A 75 -16.56 -12.50 21.34
CA GLU A 75 -15.68 -11.46 21.85
C GLU A 75 -14.21 -11.88 21.77
N GLY A 76 -13.34 -10.91 21.62
CA GLY A 76 -11.91 -11.14 21.61
C GLY A 76 -11.13 -9.83 21.63
N LYS A 77 -9.81 -9.94 21.53
CA LYS A 77 -8.91 -8.79 21.41
C LYS A 77 -7.78 -9.10 20.45
N VAL A 78 -7.53 -8.20 19.51
CA VAL A 78 -6.42 -8.30 18.57
C VAL A 78 -5.22 -7.57 19.17
N VAL A 79 -4.08 -8.27 19.24
CA VAL A 79 -2.82 -7.73 19.79
C VAL A 79 -1.66 -7.97 18.83
N GLY A 80 -0.63 -7.13 18.91
CA GLY A 80 0.66 -7.35 18.26
C GLY A 80 1.52 -8.36 19.00
N GLU A 81 2.68 -8.71 18.43
CA GLU A 81 3.69 -9.57 19.08
C GLU A 81 4.28 -8.94 20.36
N ASP A 82 4.20 -7.61 20.49
CA ASP A 82 4.55 -6.83 21.68
C ASP A 82 3.42 -6.72 22.71
N ASN A 83 2.30 -7.44 22.49
CA ASN A 83 1.09 -7.42 23.30
C ASN A 83 0.37 -6.05 23.32
N ASN A 84 0.72 -5.12 22.44
CA ASN A 84 -0.01 -3.87 22.27
C ASN A 84 -1.30 -4.11 21.49
N PRO A 85 -2.40 -3.42 21.84
CA PRO A 85 -3.66 -3.55 21.13
C PRO A 85 -3.57 -3.05 19.70
N ILE A 86 -4.20 -3.76 18.76
CA ILE A 86 -4.29 -3.34 17.36
C ILE A 86 -5.70 -2.82 17.08
N GLU A 87 -5.81 -1.52 16.82
CA GLU A 87 -7.05 -0.86 16.43
C GLU A 87 -7.39 -1.06 14.94
N SER A 88 -8.68 -1.11 14.62
CA SER A 88 -9.21 -1.12 13.26
C SER A 88 -8.68 -2.28 12.42
N ALA A 89 -8.47 -3.44 13.04
CA ALA A 89 -8.26 -4.71 12.36
C ALA A 89 -9.63 -5.26 11.97
N TYR A 90 -9.77 -5.77 10.75
CA TYR A 90 -10.99 -6.42 10.29
C TYR A 90 -10.98 -7.88 10.73
N ILE A 91 -12.06 -8.31 11.36
CA ILE A 91 -12.25 -9.70 11.79
C ILE A 91 -13.40 -10.28 10.97
N ASP A 92 -13.12 -11.29 10.17
CA ASP A 92 -14.12 -12.05 9.42
C ASP A 92 -14.31 -13.42 10.06
N MET A 93 -15.53 -13.71 10.50
CA MET A 93 -15.94 -15.03 10.96
C MET A 93 -16.83 -15.64 9.88
N PHE A 94 -16.24 -16.52 9.07
CA PHE A 94 -16.87 -17.08 7.89
C PHE A 94 -18.20 -17.75 8.24
N GLY A 95 -19.25 -17.39 7.49
CA GLY A 95 -20.60 -17.93 7.66
C GLY A 95 -21.43 -17.28 8.79
N SER A 96 -20.86 -16.37 9.58
CA SER A 96 -21.58 -15.70 10.66
C SER A 96 -21.62 -14.18 10.50
N GLY A 97 -20.46 -13.52 10.43
CA GLY A 97 -20.42 -12.06 10.46
C GLY A 97 -19.01 -11.49 10.50
N ARG A 98 -18.95 -10.15 10.49
CA ARG A 98 -17.70 -9.38 10.48
C ARG A 98 -17.70 -8.37 11.61
N GLY A 99 -16.51 -8.04 12.10
CA GLY A 99 -16.28 -7.02 13.11
C GLY A 99 -15.02 -6.23 12.82
N VAL A 100 -14.82 -5.17 13.62
CA VAL A 100 -13.62 -4.33 13.58
C VAL A 100 -13.14 -4.14 15.01
N SER A 101 -11.83 -4.22 15.24
CA SER A 101 -11.27 -3.97 16.56
C SER A 101 -11.30 -2.49 16.93
N LEU A 102 -11.59 -2.21 18.20
CA LEU A 102 -11.60 -0.88 18.80
C LEU A 102 -10.19 -0.43 19.19
N GLN A 103 -10.06 0.79 19.73
CA GLN A 103 -8.80 1.37 20.19
C GLN A 103 -8.03 0.49 21.19
N ASP A 104 -8.75 -0.20 22.07
CA ASP A 104 -8.17 -1.11 23.05
C ASP A 104 -7.90 -2.53 22.49
N GLY A 105 -8.07 -2.70 21.17
CA GLY A 105 -7.93 -3.94 20.42
C GLY A 105 -9.12 -4.88 20.55
N SER A 106 -10.10 -4.58 21.42
CA SER A 106 -11.26 -5.45 21.64
C SER A 106 -12.18 -5.46 20.42
N TYR A 107 -12.86 -6.57 20.18
CA TYR A 107 -13.87 -6.67 19.14
C TYR A 107 -15.04 -7.54 19.59
N LYS A 108 -16.19 -7.32 18.95
CA LYS A 108 -17.40 -8.11 19.15
C LYS A 108 -18.05 -8.41 17.80
N ILE A 109 -18.38 -9.66 17.54
CA ILE A 109 -19.08 -10.09 16.33
C ILE A 109 -20.45 -10.64 16.74
N PRO A 110 -21.56 -10.06 16.28
CA PRO A 110 -22.89 -10.61 16.52
C PRO A 110 -23.07 -11.90 15.71
N ILE A 111 -23.45 -12.98 16.42
CA ILE A 111 -23.81 -14.27 15.87
C ILE A 111 -25.30 -14.47 16.13
N TYR A 112 -26.10 -14.49 15.07
CA TYR A 112 -27.51 -14.85 15.18
C TYR A 112 -27.63 -16.36 15.40
N ARG A 113 -28.46 -16.80 16.35
CA ARG A 113 -28.65 -18.22 16.64
C ARG A 113 -28.96 -19.06 15.40
N LYS A 114 -29.81 -18.54 14.52
CA LYS A 114 -30.18 -19.19 13.24
C LYS A 114 -29.00 -19.41 12.27
N LEU A 115 -27.91 -18.65 12.43
CA LEU A 115 -26.67 -18.76 11.64
C LEU A 115 -25.52 -19.37 12.46
N SER A 116 -25.81 -19.91 13.64
CA SER A 116 -24.77 -20.49 14.48
C SER A 116 -24.26 -21.80 13.89
N LEU A 117 -22.94 -21.97 13.90
CA LEU A 117 -22.24 -23.13 13.36
C LEU A 117 -21.54 -23.89 14.50
N PRO A 118 -21.35 -25.22 14.37
CA PRO A 118 -20.59 -26.00 15.36
C PRO A 118 -19.11 -25.63 15.39
N SER A 119 -18.59 -25.07 14.29
CA SER A 119 -17.24 -24.52 14.20
C SER A 119 -17.20 -23.32 13.25
N TYR A 120 -16.22 -22.44 13.45
CA TYR A 120 -16.01 -21.24 12.66
C TYR A 120 -14.57 -21.14 12.18
N ASN A 121 -14.39 -20.60 10.98
CA ASN A 121 -13.09 -20.13 10.50
C ASN A 121 -13.03 -18.63 10.69
N ILE A 122 -11.93 -18.14 11.25
CA ILE A 122 -11.75 -16.74 11.59
C ILE A 122 -10.49 -16.23 10.92
N ARG A 123 -10.61 -15.10 10.23
CA ARG A 123 -9.50 -14.37 9.64
C ARG A 123 -9.47 -12.96 10.22
N VAL A 124 -8.30 -12.53 10.66
CA VAL A 124 -8.05 -11.15 11.10
C VAL A 124 -7.07 -10.52 10.12
N GLN A 125 -7.43 -9.35 9.61
CA GLN A 125 -6.65 -8.63 8.60
C GLN A 125 -6.44 -7.18 9.03
N LYS A 126 -5.21 -6.71 8.85
CA LYS A 126 -4.83 -5.32 9.06
C LYS A 126 -3.66 -4.98 8.14
N PRO A 127 -3.75 -3.90 7.33
CA PRO A 127 -2.59 -3.41 6.58
C PRO A 127 -1.40 -3.17 7.52
N GLY A 128 -0.20 -3.56 7.11
CA GLY A 128 0.99 -3.51 7.98
C GLY A 128 1.29 -4.80 8.74
N TYR A 129 0.33 -5.73 8.80
CA TYR A 129 0.46 -7.00 9.51
C TYR A 129 0.26 -8.20 8.58
N VAL A 130 0.78 -9.35 8.99
CA VAL A 130 0.49 -10.65 8.38
C VAL A 130 -0.90 -11.10 8.82
N ASP A 131 -1.72 -11.52 7.87
CA ASP A 131 -3.06 -12.03 8.14
C ASP A 131 -3.01 -13.18 9.13
N TRP A 132 -3.83 -13.09 10.18
CA TRP A 132 -3.99 -14.17 11.15
C TRP A 132 -5.20 -15.01 10.76
N VAL A 133 -5.04 -16.32 10.69
CA VAL A 133 -6.11 -17.25 10.35
C VAL A 133 -6.17 -18.35 11.40
N LYS A 134 -7.35 -18.63 11.92
CA LYS A 134 -7.62 -19.78 12.77
C LYS A 134 -8.84 -20.52 12.28
N ASN A 135 -8.61 -21.79 11.96
CA ASN A 135 -9.67 -22.70 11.55
C ASN A 135 -10.23 -23.43 12.77
N ASP A 136 -11.44 -23.97 12.62
CA ASP A 136 -12.08 -24.87 13.59
C ASP A 136 -12.26 -24.28 15.00
N VAL A 137 -12.59 -22.99 15.09
CA VAL A 137 -12.98 -22.37 16.36
C VAL A 137 -14.33 -22.92 16.80
N LYS A 138 -14.34 -23.61 17.95
CA LYS A 138 -15.52 -24.28 18.50
C LYS A 138 -16.70 -23.30 18.67
N GLY A 139 -17.85 -23.64 18.09
CA GLY A 139 -19.13 -22.94 18.26
C GLY A 139 -20.11 -23.73 19.14
N PRO A 140 -21.39 -23.29 19.23
CA PRO A 140 -21.95 -22.04 18.71
C PRO A 140 -21.54 -20.79 19.53
N TYR A 141 -20.94 -21.01 20.70
CA TYR A 141 -20.44 -19.96 21.60
C TYR A 141 -18.91 -20.01 21.63
N PRO A 142 -18.23 -19.33 20.69
CA PRO A 142 -16.78 -19.29 20.70
C PRO A 142 -16.28 -18.66 21.99
N ALA A 143 -15.25 -19.28 22.58
CA ALA A 143 -14.54 -18.70 23.71
C ALA A 143 -13.84 -17.40 23.32
N TYR A 144 -13.42 -16.62 24.31
CA TYR A 144 -12.66 -15.40 24.08
C TYR A 144 -11.41 -15.70 23.23
N LEU A 145 -11.23 -14.93 22.16
CA LEU A 145 -10.12 -15.09 21.22
C LEU A 145 -9.09 -13.98 21.39
N LEU A 146 -7.81 -14.35 21.33
CA LEU A 146 -6.69 -13.43 21.35
C LEU A 146 -5.82 -13.62 20.09
N PRO A 147 -6.24 -13.11 18.92
CA PRO A 147 -5.40 -13.09 17.72
C PRO A 147 -4.13 -12.26 17.96
N VAL A 148 -2.97 -12.89 17.78
CA VAL A 148 -1.66 -12.23 17.84
C VAL A 148 -1.17 -12.02 16.42
N MET A 149 -1.17 -10.78 15.94
CA MET A 149 -0.74 -10.43 14.60
C MET A 149 0.74 -10.07 14.56
N LYS A 150 1.43 -10.55 13.54
CA LYS A 150 2.84 -10.23 13.30
C LYS A 150 2.96 -9.04 12.37
N SER A 151 3.79 -8.07 12.71
CA SER A 151 4.09 -6.96 11.80
C SER A 151 4.81 -7.50 10.56
N LYS A 152 4.46 -6.96 9.39
CA LYS A 152 5.18 -7.28 8.15
C LYS A 152 6.62 -6.77 8.23
N VAL A 153 7.51 -7.48 7.55
CA VAL A 153 8.93 -7.14 7.49
C VAL A 153 9.22 -6.48 6.15
N PHE A 154 9.86 -5.31 6.20
CA PHE A 154 10.33 -4.62 5.01
C PHE A 154 11.48 -5.40 4.37
N SER A 155 11.31 -5.75 3.10
CA SER A 155 12.12 -6.72 2.37
C SER A 155 12.63 -6.18 1.04
N ALA A 156 13.50 -6.92 0.34
CA ALA A 156 14.00 -6.53 -0.98
C ALA A 156 12.87 -6.42 -2.03
N GLY A 157 11.80 -7.21 -1.90
CA GLY A 157 10.65 -7.17 -2.80
C GLY A 157 9.80 -5.89 -2.67
N ASN A 158 10.01 -5.12 -1.60
CA ASN A 158 9.39 -3.81 -1.41
C ASN A 158 10.10 -2.71 -2.20
N ILE A 159 11.21 -3.02 -2.87
CA ILE A 159 12.02 -2.08 -3.65
C ILE A 159 12.06 -2.59 -5.08
N SER A 160 11.46 -1.83 -5.97
CA SER A 160 11.36 -2.14 -7.39
C SER A 160 12.03 -1.04 -8.21
N ILE A 161 12.65 -1.42 -9.31
CA ILE A 161 13.11 -0.47 -10.31
C ILE A 161 12.03 -0.43 -11.39
N ILE A 162 11.38 0.72 -11.57
CA ILE A 162 10.06 0.81 -12.22
C ILE A 162 10.12 1.07 -13.73
N SER A 163 11.30 1.23 -14.32
CA SER A 163 11.43 1.55 -15.74
C SER A 163 12.84 1.29 -16.26
N ASP A 164 13.00 1.49 -17.57
CA ASP A 164 14.29 1.59 -18.24
C ASP A 164 15.22 2.56 -17.49
N MET A 165 16.48 2.17 -17.38
CA MET A 165 17.53 3.00 -16.79
C MET A 165 18.04 3.96 -17.83
N THR A 166 18.37 5.19 -17.41
CA THR A 166 19.07 6.12 -18.28
C THR A 166 20.55 6.14 -17.91
N VAL A 167 21.41 5.87 -18.89
CA VAL A 167 22.87 6.06 -18.76
C VAL A 167 23.24 7.43 -19.31
N GLY A 168 24.20 8.08 -18.67
CA GLY A 168 24.69 9.39 -19.08
C GLY A 168 26.16 9.60 -18.74
N ILE A 169 26.63 10.82 -18.97
CA ILE A 169 28.02 11.19 -18.76
C ILE A 169 28.16 12.65 -18.35
N TYR A 170 29.07 12.91 -17.42
CA TYR A 170 29.48 14.24 -17.01
C TYR A 170 31.00 14.36 -16.99
N LEU A 171 31.57 15.11 -17.93
CA LEU A 171 33.02 15.32 -18.05
C LEU A 171 33.80 13.99 -18.10
N GLY A 172 33.29 13.01 -18.84
CA GLY A 172 33.88 11.67 -18.89
C GLY A 172 33.35 10.73 -17.81
N VAL A 173 32.88 11.25 -16.68
CA VAL A 173 32.43 10.44 -15.54
C VAL A 173 31.09 9.77 -15.85
N PRO A 174 30.97 8.44 -15.67
CA PRO A 174 29.71 7.72 -15.84
C PRO A 174 28.62 8.22 -14.89
N GLU A 175 27.42 8.42 -15.44
CA GLU A 175 26.21 8.75 -14.68
C GLU A 175 25.12 7.72 -14.94
N LEU A 176 24.36 7.37 -13.90
CA LEU A 176 23.16 6.54 -14.01
C LEU A 176 21.96 7.23 -13.37
N PHE A 177 20.82 7.19 -14.05
CA PHE A 177 19.54 7.63 -13.53
C PHE A 177 18.63 6.42 -13.38
N ILE A 178 18.26 6.11 -12.15
CA ILE A 178 17.43 4.95 -11.84
C ILE A 178 16.14 5.40 -11.17
N ASN A 179 15.01 4.94 -11.70
CA ASN A 179 13.69 5.15 -11.13
C ASN A 179 13.34 4.01 -10.18
N PHE A 180 13.11 4.33 -8.90
CA PHE A 180 12.72 3.41 -7.85
C PHE A 180 11.27 3.60 -7.46
N SER A 181 10.54 2.50 -7.26
CA SER A 181 9.32 2.44 -6.46
C SER A 181 9.68 1.73 -5.17
N VAL A 182 9.36 2.36 -4.06
CA VAL A 182 9.54 1.77 -2.75
C VAL A 182 8.21 1.75 -2.04
N VAL A 183 7.72 0.55 -1.73
CA VAL A 183 6.45 0.32 -1.06
C VAL A 183 6.71 -0.11 0.38
N ASN A 184 6.46 0.78 1.34
CA ASN A 184 6.49 0.42 2.75
C ASN A 184 5.14 -0.13 3.19
N ASP A 185 4.95 -1.44 3.07
CA ASP A 185 3.72 -2.11 3.50
C ASP A 185 3.74 -2.52 4.99
N THR A 186 4.62 -1.91 5.79
CA THR A 186 4.76 -2.15 7.24
C THR A 186 4.11 -1.04 8.07
N VAL A 187 4.06 -1.24 9.39
CA VAL A 187 3.53 -0.25 10.36
C VAL A 187 4.56 0.80 10.79
N ASP A 188 5.84 0.58 10.50
CA ASP A 188 6.91 1.47 10.92
C ASP A 188 7.38 2.35 9.76
N VAL A 189 7.90 3.53 10.10
CA VAL A 189 8.65 4.37 9.16
C VAL A 189 9.94 3.65 8.74
N LYS A 190 10.25 3.68 7.44
CA LYS A 190 11.50 3.12 6.89
C LYS A 190 12.34 4.23 6.25
N THR A 191 13.65 4.16 6.46
CA THR A 191 14.60 5.13 5.89
C THR A 191 15.62 4.40 5.04
N LEU A 192 15.68 4.74 3.76
CA LEU A 192 16.67 4.24 2.81
C LEU A 192 17.89 5.15 2.78
N GLN A 193 19.07 4.56 2.88
CA GLN A 193 20.33 5.28 2.88
C GLN A 193 21.48 4.41 2.35
N GLY A 194 22.66 5.01 2.18
CA GLY A 194 23.88 4.29 1.78
C GLY A 194 23.75 3.62 0.40
N MET A 195 23.05 4.27 -0.53
CA MET A 195 22.83 3.75 -1.87
C MET A 195 24.11 3.87 -2.72
N ILE A 196 24.62 2.72 -3.15
CA ILE A 196 25.87 2.59 -3.90
C ILE A 196 25.66 1.60 -5.04
N ILE A 197 26.09 1.96 -6.23
CA ILE A 197 26.11 1.06 -7.39
C ILE A 197 27.55 0.65 -7.68
N ARG A 198 27.76 -0.64 -7.87
CA ARG A 198 28.98 -1.16 -8.47
C ARG A 198 28.70 -1.57 -9.90
N LEU A 199 29.28 -0.86 -10.85
CA LEU A 199 29.26 -1.21 -12.26
C LEU A 199 30.42 -2.12 -12.60
N ASN A 200 30.18 -3.08 -13.47
CA ASN A 200 31.20 -3.88 -14.12
C ASN A 200 31.06 -3.71 -15.64
N SER A 201 32.16 -3.33 -16.29
CA SER A 201 32.24 -3.15 -17.73
C SER A 201 32.31 -4.51 -18.45
N PRO A 202 32.05 -4.52 -19.77
CA PRO A 202 32.31 -5.68 -20.63
C PRO A 202 33.76 -6.17 -20.57
N SER A 203 34.72 -5.25 -20.46
CA SER A 203 36.15 -5.55 -20.29
C SER A 203 36.53 -6.10 -18.90
N GLY A 204 35.63 -6.04 -17.92
CA GLY A 204 35.84 -6.52 -16.56
C GLY A 204 36.36 -5.47 -15.57
N GLU A 205 36.49 -4.21 -15.99
CA GLU A 205 36.74 -3.09 -15.09
C GLU A 205 35.53 -2.86 -14.17
N SER A 206 35.77 -2.38 -12.95
CA SER A 206 34.70 -2.12 -11.98
C SER A 206 34.75 -0.71 -11.44
N VAL A 207 33.63 0.01 -11.55
CA VAL A 207 33.48 1.40 -11.12
C VAL A 207 32.41 1.48 -10.03
N LYS A 208 32.65 2.32 -9.03
CA LYS A 208 31.73 2.50 -7.91
C LYS A 208 31.07 3.88 -8.00
N LEU A 209 29.75 3.89 -8.14
CA LEU A 209 28.92 5.09 -8.17
C LEU A 209 28.16 5.25 -6.86
N TYR A 210 27.97 6.49 -6.45
CA TYR A 210 27.28 6.90 -5.23
C TYR A 210 26.02 7.67 -5.60
N ALA A 211 24.95 7.54 -4.82
CA ALA A 211 23.79 8.40 -5.00
C ALA A 211 24.16 9.86 -4.66
N THR A 212 23.98 10.76 -5.62
CA THR A 212 24.39 12.17 -5.51
C THR A 212 23.22 13.13 -5.52
N GLN A 213 22.15 12.80 -6.26
CA GLN A 213 20.96 13.62 -6.38
C GLN A 213 19.68 12.79 -6.37
N ILE A 214 18.59 13.42 -5.92
CA ILE A 214 17.21 12.97 -6.09
C ILE A 214 16.57 13.95 -7.07
N ILE A 215 15.95 13.41 -8.11
CA ILE A 215 15.15 14.17 -9.06
C ILE A 215 13.68 13.91 -8.73
N ASP A 216 12.97 14.98 -8.42
CA ASP A 216 11.53 14.97 -8.16
C ASP A 216 10.85 16.08 -8.98
N PRO A 217 9.50 16.16 -9.01
CA PRO A 217 8.82 17.18 -9.80
C PRO A 217 9.15 18.63 -9.41
N SER A 218 9.75 18.87 -8.24
CA SER A 218 10.18 20.20 -7.80
C SER A 218 11.60 20.55 -8.24
N GLY A 219 12.34 19.59 -8.79
CA GLY A 219 13.68 19.76 -9.35
C GLY A 219 14.67 18.71 -8.88
N ALA A 220 15.96 18.97 -9.14
CA ALA A 220 17.06 18.16 -8.65
C ALA A 220 17.54 18.70 -7.29
N ARG A 221 17.64 17.81 -6.29
CA ARG A 221 18.21 18.13 -4.96
C ARG A 221 19.30 17.15 -4.59
N GLN A 222 20.22 17.57 -3.73
CA GLN A 222 21.28 16.68 -3.24
C GLN A 222 20.69 15.45 -2.55
N PHE A 223 21.32 14.29 -2.77
CA PHE A 223 20.90 13.05 -2.15
C PHE A 223 20.95 13.17 -0.63
N SER A 224 19.83 12.78 -0.02
CA SER A 224 19.66 12.67 1.42
C SER A 224 18.94 11.36 1.73
N PRO A 225 19.14 10.76 2.92
CA PRO A 225 18.39 9.59 3.33
C PRO A 225 16.88 9.77 3.11
N VAL A 226 16.26 8.81 2.45
CA VAL A 226 14.86 8.93 2.03
C VAL A 226 13.97 8.16 2.99
N THR A 227 13.02 8.87 3.59
CA THR A 227 12.11 8.30 4.57
C THR A 227 10.73 8.08 3.97
N ILE A 228 10.16 6.90 4.22
CA ILE A 228 8.88 6.46 3.69
C ILE A 228 7.99 6.13 4.88
N GLY A 229 6.84 6.79 4.96
CA GLY A 229 5.86 6.57 6.04
C GLY A 229 5.25 5.17 5.98
N PRO A 230 4.54 4.74 7.04
CA PRO A 230 3.88 3.45 7.06
C PRO A 230 2.76 3.40 6.02
N LEU A 231 2.65 2.26 5.33
CA LEU A 231 1.64 2.01 4.29
C LEU A 231 1.70 3.00 3.12
N GLN A 232 2.87 3.57 2.85
CA GLN A 232 3.09 4.52 1.76
C GLN A 232 3.95 3.91 0.66
N GLU A 233 3.75 4.41 -0.55
CA GLU A 233 4.61 4.19 -1.70
C GLU A 233 5.32 5.48 -2.06
N LEU A 234 6.58 5.37 -2.46
CA LEU A 234 7.38 6.48 -2.91
C LEU A 234 8.09 6.15 -4.21
N ASN A 235 7.91 7.01 -5.21
CA ASN A 235 8.59 6.94 -6.49
C ASN A 235 9.68 7.99 -6.56
N LEU A 236 10.91 7.60 -6.89
CA LEU A 236 12.08 8.45 -6.87
C LEU A 236 12.93 8.19 -8.09
N GLN A 237 13.45 9.25 -8.71
CA GLN A 237 14.58 9.12 -9.61
C GLN A 237 15.85 9.52 -8.86
N ILE A 238 16.87 8.68 -8.89
CA ILE A 238 18.14 8.93 -8.21
C ILE A 238 19.26 8.92 -9.24
N VAL A 239 20.14 9.92 -9.14
CA VAL A 239 21.36 10.03 -9.95
C VAL A 239 22.52 9.40 -9.19
N PHE A 240 23.25 8.52 -9.86
CA PHE A 240 24.45 7.89 -9.35
C PHE A 240 25.66 8.29 -10.17
N MET A 241 26.73 8.71 -9.49
CA MET A 241 28.00 9.11 -10.12
C MET A 241 29.19 8.73 -9.25
N ASP A 242 30.38 8.71 -9.85
CA ASP A 242 31.62 8.61 -9.08
C ASP A 242 31.90 9.96 -8.40
N TRP A 243 31.43 10.11 -7.16
CA TRP A 243 31.51 11.36 -6.41
C TRP A 243 32.95 11.91 -6.23
N PRO A 244 33.96 11.10 -5.84
CA PRO A 244 35.34 11.54 -5.83
C PRO A 244 35.83 12.11 -7.17
N VAL A 245 35.52 11.46 -8.28
CA VAL A 245 35.96 11.90 -9.61
C VAL A 245 35.18 13.14 -10.04
N MET A 246 33.89 13.22 -9.75
CA MET A 246 33.07 14.41 -9.99
C MET A 246 33.62 15.62 -9.22
N GLN A 247 34.01 15.46 -7.96
CA GLN A 247 34.59 16.56 -7.18
C GLN A 247 35.91 17.04 -7.80
N ALA A 248 36.73 16.11 -8.32
CA ALA A 248 37.93 16.46 -9.06
C ALA A 248 37.61 17.18 -10.38
N ALA A 249 36.52 16.79 -11.07
CA ALA A 249 36.04 17.44 -12.29
C ALA A 249 35.62 18.90 -12.03
N VAL A 250 34.86 19.14 -10.95
CA VAL A 250 34.46 20.49 -10.52
C VAL A 250 35.68 21.33 -10.15
N ASN A 251 36.62 20.76 -9.38
CA ASN A 251 37.84 21.48 -9.02
C ASN A 251 38.69 21.81 -10.26
N ALA A 252 38.78 20.91 -11.25
CA ALA A 252 39.49 21.16 -12.49
C ALA A 252 38.82 22.27 -13.31
N ALA A 253 37.48 22.27 -13.41
CA ALA A 253 36.71 23.30 -14.09
C ALA A 253 36.76 24.68 -13.39
N ASP A 254 36.90 24.69 -12.06
CA ASP A 254 37.14 25.90 -11.26
C ASP A 254 38.56 26.44 -11.45
N GLN A 255 39.57 25.57 -11.37
CA GLN A 255 40.98 25.91 -11.60
C GLN A 255 41.26 26.41 -13.02
N SER A 256 40.55 25.87 -14.01
CA SER A 256 40.68 26.28 -15.40
C SER A 256 40.00 27.63 -15.70
N GLY A 257 39.39 28.28 -14.70
CA GLY A 257 38.72 29.58 -14.82
C GLY A 257 37.41 29.55 -15.60
N ILE A 258 36.90 28.37 -15.98
CA ILE A 258 35.66 28.24 -16.77
C ILE A 258 34.43 28.36 -15.88
N LEU A 259 34.49 27.87 -14.63
CA LEU A 259 33.46 28.13 -13.62
C LEU A 259 33.67 29.53 -13.00
N GLY A 260 33.55 30.58 -13.80
CA GLY A 260 33.64 31.97 -13.31
C GLY A 260 32.51 32.35 -12.33
N ARG A 261 32.70 33.48 -11.64
CA ARG A 261 31.84 34.05 -10.56
C ARG A 261 30.36 34.28 -10.92
N TYR A 262 29.96 34.13 -12.19
CA TYR A 262 28.61 34.44 -12.69
C TYR A 262 27.93 33.29 -13.45
N GLY A 263 28.52 32.09 -13.48
CA GLY A 263 27.92 30.95 -14.18
C GLY A 263 28.16 30.98 -15.68
N CYS A 264 28.20 29.79 -16.27
CA CYS A 264 28.35 29.59 -17.70
C CYS A 264 27.07 29.99 -18.45
N PHE A 265 27.16 31.01 -19.31
CA PHE A 265 26.07 31.39 -20.22
C PHE A 265 26.42 30.97 -21.65
N PRO A 266 25.63 30.08 -22.29
CA PRO A 266 25.82 29.78 -23.70
C PRO A 266 25.56 31.05 -24.52
N GLY A 267 26.62 31.61 -25.12
CA GLY A 267 26.53 32.65 -26.14
C GLY A 267 27.13 34.02 -25.82
N ASP A 268 27.58 34.30 -24.59
CA ASP A 268 27.95 35.68 -24.21
C ASP A 268 29.46 36.00 -24.21
N ASP A 269 30.33 35.02 -24.47
CA ASP A 269 31.71 35.34 -24.84
C ASP A 269 32.35 34.20 -25.64
N THR A 270 32.23 34.27 -26.97
CA THR A 270 32.90 33.34 -27.90
C THR A 270 34.43 33.53 -27.93
N SER A 271 34.97 34.47 -27.14
CA SER A 271 36.37 34.89 -27.23
C SER A 271 37.31 34.35 -26.13
N VAL A 272 36.83 33.60 -25.12
CA VAL A 272 37.69 33.22 -23.97
C VAL A 272 37.83 31.71 -23.69
N ILE A 273 37.04 30.82 -24.32
CA ILE A 273 37.28 29.36 -24.13
C ILE A 273 38.12 28.82 -25.29
N ALA A 274 39.38 29.28 -25.36
CA ALA A 274 40.41 28.57 -26.10
C ALA A 274 40.37 27.10 -25.72
N ASP A 275 40.55 26.20 -26.71
CA ASP A 275 40.60 24.73 -26.55
C ASP A 275 41.02 24.34 -25.12
N ASN A 276 40.05 24.04 -24.26
CA ASN A 276 40.35 23.74 -22.87
C ASN A 276 40.83 22.30 -22.80
N LYS A 277 42.08 22.12 -23.21
CA LYS A 277 42.78 20.85 -23.31
C LYS A 277 42.75 20.10 -21.97
N GLU A 278 42.71 20.82 -20.85
CA GLU A 278 42.62 20.23 -19.51
C GLU A 278 41.27 19.51 -19.30
N LEU A 279 40.15 20.12 -19.69
CA LEU A 279 38.84 19.47 -19.62
C LEU A 279 38.69 18.32 -20.62
N GLU A 280 39.27 18.44 -21.82
CA GLU A 280 39.29 17.32 -22.78
C GLU A 280 40.16 16.16 -22.28
N GLU A 281 41.35 16.45 -21.74
CA GLU A 281 42.22 15.45 -21.13
C GLU A 281 41.60 14.84 -19.86
N PHE A 282 40.78 15.60 -19.14
CA PHE A 282 39.97 15.08 -18.04
C PHE A 282 38.88 14.15 -18.56
N PHE A 283 38.13 14.56 -19.58
CA PHE A 283 37.11 13.73 -20.23
C PHE A 283 37.71 12.40 -20.71
N ASP A 284 38.78 12.46 -21.52
CA ASP A 284 39.41 11.28 -22.11
C ASP A 284 39.94 10.30 -21.05
N ARG A 285 40.43 10.82 -19.92
CA ARG A 285 40.95 10.02 -18.80
C ARG A 285 39.86 9.35 -17.98
N ASN A 286 38.69 9.97 -17.91
CA ASN A 286 37.60 9.52 -17.06
C ASN A 286 36.46 8.84 -17.82
N PHE A 287 36.45 8.90 -19.16
CA PHE A 287 35.51 8.17 -20.00
C PHE A 287 35.66 6.66 -19.80
N ARG A 288 34.61 6.01 -19.28
CA ARG A 288 34.59 4.56 -19.00
C ARG A 288 33.55 3.77 -19.78
N TRP A 289 32.69 4.43 -20.55
CA TRP A 289 31.64 3.69 -21.26
C TRP A 289 32.25 2.87 -22.40
N GLU A 290 31.81 1.62 -22.49
CA GLU A 290 32.26 0.66 -23.49
C GLU A 290 31.03 0.00 -24.12
N GLU A 291 31.12 -0.32 -25.41
CA GLU A 291 30.08 -1.11 -26.09
C GLU A 291 29.98 -2.51 -25.48
N GLY A 292 28.75 -2.96 -25.23
CA GLY A 292 28.47 -4.32 -24.79
C GLY A 292 27.64 -4.38 -23.50
N SER A 293 27.71 -5.53 -22.83
CA SER A 293 26.87 -5.84 -21.67
C SER A 293 27.51 -5.40 -20.36
N TRP A 294 26.83 -4.49 -19.68
CA TRP A 294 27.19 -3.98 -18.36
C TRP A 294 26.38 -4.67 -17.27
N GLN A 295 27.01 -4.82 -16.10
CA GLN A 295 26.33 -5.33 -14.90
C GLN A 295 26.40 -4.29 -13.80
N ALA A 296 25.26 -3.94 -13.22
CA ALA A 296 25.19 -3.08 -12.05
C ALA A 296 24.74 -3.87 -10.83
N ARG A 297 25.40 -3.66 -9.70
CA ARG A 297 24.96 -4.16 -8.39
C ARG A 297 24.68 -2.99 -7.48
N LEU A 298 23.41 -2.76 -7.18
CA LEU A 298 22.95 -1.76 -6.24
C LEU A 298 22.93 -2.36 -4.83
N ASN A 299 23.66 -1.70 -3.94
CA ASN A 299 23.60 -1.92 -2.51
C ASN A 299 22.88 -0.74 -1.88
N LEU A 300 21.85 -1.01 -1.09
CA LEU A 300 21.13 -0.01 -0.34
C LEU A 300 20.85 -0.52 1.07
N THR A 301 20.75 0.38 2.04
CA THR A 301 20.53 0.02 3.44
C THR A 301 19.24 0.64 3.96
N SER A 302 18.48 -0.13 4.74
CA SER A 302 17.38 0.38 5.55
C SER A 302 17.57 -0.08 6.98
N GLN A 303 17.79 0.87 7.89
CA GLN A 303 18.05 0.60 9.31
C GLN A 303 19.20 -0.40 9.50
N LYS A 304 18.90 -1.68 9.76
CA LYS A 304 19.86 -2.78 9.97
C LYS A 304 19.99 -3.73 8.78
N ASN A 305 19.13 -3.60 7.78
CA ASN A 305 19.09 -4.50 6.64
C ASN A 305 19.83 -3.88 5.46
N THR A 306 20.62 -4.70 4.77
CA THR A 306 21.22 -4.35 3.48
C THR A 306 20.51 -5.14 2.40
N PHE A 307 20.09 -4.46 1.35
CA PHE A 307 19.43 -5.05 0.20
C PHE A 307 20.34 -4.93 -1.01
N LEU A 308 20.34 -5.99 -1.82
CA LEU A 308 21.14 -6.13 -3.01
C LEU A 308 20.20 -6.30 -4.20
N LYS A 309 20.37 -5.46 -5.22
CA LYS A 309 19.69 -5.58 -6.51
C LYS A 309 20.73 -5.67 -7.61
N SER A 310 20.58 -6.62 -8.53
CA SER A 310 21.47 -6.78 -9.66
C SER A 310 20.72 -6.45 -10.94
N LEU A 311 21.37 -5.71 -11.84
CA LEU A 311 20.81 -5.25 -13.10
C LEU A 311 21.80 -5.58 -14.21
N LYS A 312 21.27 -5.88 -15.40
CA LYS A 312 22.06 -5.98 -16.62
C LYS A 312 21.44 -5.08 -17.68
N PHE A 313 22.31 -4.45 -18.46
CA PHE A 313 21.93 -3.53 -19.52
C PHE A 313 23.02 -3.52 -20.60
N ASN A 314 22.66 -3.19 -21.84
CA ASN A 314 23.60 -3.17 -22.96
C ASN A 314 23.75 -1.75 -23.49
N ILE A 315 24.98 -1.31 -23.71
CA ILE A 315 25.28 -0.03 -24.38
C ILE A 315 25.69 -0.32 -25.82
N SER A 316 25.04 0.34 -26.77
CA SER A 316 25.34 0.17 -28.19
C SER A 316 26.54 1.03 -28.61
N LYS A 317 27.17 0.67 -29.73
CA LYS A 317 28.23 1.50 -30.33
C LYS A 317 27.77 2.94 -30.62
N SER A 318 26.54 3.11 -31.09
CA SER A 318 25.98 4.43 -31.36
C SER A 318 25.83 5.29 -30.10
N ASP A 319 25.52 4.67 -28.96
CA ASP A 319 25.47 5.38 -27.67
C ASP A 319 26.87 5.86 -27.27
N ILE A 320 27.90 4.99 -27.41
CA ILE A 320 29.30 5.34 -27.13
C ILE A 320 29.76 6.50 -28.00
N GLU A 321 29.51 6.43 -29.31
CA GLU A 321 29.87 7.51 -30.26
C GLU A 321 29.14 8.81 -29.89
N GLY A 322 27.87 8.73 -29.50
CA GLY A 322 27.09 9.87 -29.02
C GLY A 322 27.68 10.50 -27.75
N PHE A 323 28.02 9.69 -26.75
CA PHE A 323 28.66 10.17 -25.52
C PHE A 323 30.03 10.77 -25.79
N PHE A 324 30.83 10.16 -26.66
CA PHE A 324 32.15 10.68 -27.00
C PHE A 324 32.07 12.00 -27.78
N ALA A 325 31.07 12.16 -28.66
CA ALA A 325 30.84 13.41 -29.39
C ALA A 325 30.52 14.60 -28.47
N MET A 326 29.97 14.35 -27.27
CA MET A 326 29.73 15.40 -26.26
C MET A 326 31.01 16.06 -25.77
N ARG A 327 32.18 15.42 -25.93
CA ARG A 327 33.48 16.03 -25.63
C ARG A 327 33.63 17.43 -26.24
N SER A 328 33.21 17.58 -27.49
CA SER A 328 33.31 18.87 -28.21
C SER A 328 32.40 19.96 -27.65
N SER A 329 31.33 19.60 -26.94
CA SER A 329 30.36 20.56 -26.38
C SER A 329 30.87 21.24 -25.12
N TYR A 330 31.84 20.64 -24.42
CA TYR A 330 32.50 21.28 -23.29
C TYR A 330 33.35 22.49 -23.70
N LYS A 331 33.71 22.62 -24.99
CA LYS A 331 34.32 23.84 -25.54
C LYS A 331 33.42 25.07 -25.40
N GLN A 332 32.11 24.85 -25.34
CA GLN A 332 31.10 25.91 -25.18
C GLN A 332 30.57 25.99 -23.76
N CYS A 333 31.21 25.28 -22.81
CA CYS A 333 30.90 25.33 -21.39
C CYS A 333 29.46 24.82 -21.04
N ALA A 334 28.76 24.31 -22.05
CA ALA A 334 27.57 23.48 -21.92
C ALA A 334 27.92 22.18 -21.16
N GLY A 335 27.11 21.86 -20.15
CA GLY A 335 27.32 20.66 -19.32
C GLY A 335 28.32 20.83 -18.17
N LEU A 336 28.78 22.05 -17.85
CA LEU A 336 29.67 22.31 -16.69
C LEU A 336 28.95 22.77 -15.43
N LEU A 337 27.83 23.48 -15.55
CA LEU A 337 27.06 23.94 -14.40
C LEU A 337 26.20 22.80 -13.83
N PHE A 338 26.57 22.36 -12.63
CA PHE A 338 25.74 21.49 -11.80
C PHE A 338 24.36 22.16 -11.64
N ALA A 339 23.28 21.44 -12.00
CA ALA A 339 21.88 21.89 -12.13
C ALA A 339 21.43 22.48 -13.50
N ASN A 340 22.33 22.78 -14.44
CA ASN A 340 21.95 23.19 -15.81
C ASN A 340 21.98 22.05 -16.84
N HIS A 341 21.96 20.80 -16.38
CA HIS A 341 21.82 19.59 -17.22
C HIS A 341 20.51 19.55 -18.03
N TYR A 342 19.64 20.55 -17.90
CA TYR A 342 18.25 20.53 -18.37
C TYR A 342 17.88 21.64 -19.35
N VAL A 343 18.77 22.56 -19.71
CA VAL A 343 18.44 23.56 -20.74
C VAL A 343 18.79 22.99 -22.11
N SER A 344 17.81 22.29 -22.70
CA SER A 344 17.86 21.88 -24.09
C SER A 344 17.89 23.12 -24.99
N ASN A 345 19.03 23.40 -25.60
CA ASN A 345 19.05 24.07 -26.89
C ASN A 345 19.51 23.04 -27.92
N GLY A 346 18.54 22.41 -28.58
CA GLY A 346 18.73 21.67 -29.82
C GLY A 346 19.57 20.38 -29.71
N ALA A 347 18.89 19.26 -29.41
CA ALA A 347 19.30 17.92 -29.86
C ALA A 347 20.70 17.41 -29.46
N MET A 348 21.13 17.59 -28.20
CA MET A 348 22.10 16.68 -27.58
C MET A 348 21.42 15.83 -26.52
N ARG A 349 21.10 14.57 -26.88
CA ARG A 349 20.65 13.55 -25.93
C ARG A 349 21.90 13.03 -25.20
N SER A 350 22.20 13.58 -24.02
CA SER A 350 23.25 13.07 -23.12
C SER A 350 22.87 11.79 -22.38
N MET A 351 21.78 11.15 -22.82
CA MET A 351 21.03 10.17 -22.07
C MET A 351 20.49 9.11 -23.03
N SER A 352 20.91 7.86 -22.83
CA SER A 352 20.35 6.71 -23.53
C SER A 352 19.49 5.90 -22.58
N VAL A 353 18.27 5.60 -23.01
CA VAL A 353 17.30 4.78 -22.27
C VAL A 353 17.57 3.32 -22.61
N ILE A 354 17.84 2.49 -21.61
CA ILE A 354 18.21 1.09 -21.79
C ILE A 354 17.29 0.17 -20.98
N SER A 355 16.82 -0.89 -21.64
CA SER A 355 16.02 -1.95 -21.02
C SER A 355 16.82 -2.70 -19.95
N ILE A 356 16.16 -2.98 -18.83
CA ILE A 356 16.75 -3.67 -17.68
C ILE A 356 16.32 -5.14 -17.67
N ASP A 357 17.30 -6.03 -17.53
CA ASP A 357 17.05 -7.43 -17.16
C ASP A 357 17.36 -7.63 -15.67
N GLU A 358 16.33 -7.75 -14.82
CA GLU A 358 16.48 -8.23 -13.44
C GLU A 358 16.49 -9.77 -13.44
N PRO A 359 17.56 -10.44 -12.96
CA PRO A 359 17.49 -11.87 -12.71
C PRO A 359 16.53 -12.14 -11.54
N ASN A 360 15.46 -12.90 -11.80
CA ASN A 360 14.48 -13.36 -10.80
C ASN A 360 15.11 -14.15 -9.66
#